data_AF-A0A944GD64-F1
#
_entry.id   AF-A0A944GD64-F1
#
_cell.length_a   1.000
_cell.length_b   1.000
_cell.length_c   1.000
_cell.angle_alpha   90.00
_cell.angle_beta   90.00
_cell.angle_gamma   90.00
#
_symmetry.space_group_name_H-M   'P 1'
#
loop_
_entity.id
_entity.type
_entity.pdbx_description
1 polymer ?
#
loop_
_entity_poly.entity_id
_entity_poly.type
_entity_poly.pdbx_seq_one_letter_code
_entity_poly.pdbx_strand_id
1 'polypeptide(L)'
;RHDISLVELQVVQREYGISVDALMAKAAQLNVITRRRYQSYFKKKNALPQFKTAVEKSLVDDEHTNRFERLVYRALASEVISTSKAASLLNCSVEKVRDNLNLL
;
A
#
# COMPACT_ATOMS: atom_id res chain seq x y z
N ARG A 1 24.48 13.51 13.13
CA ARG A 1 23.00 13.73 13.14
C ARG A 1 22.43 12.98 14.33
N HIS A 2 21.67 13.66 15.19
CA HIS A 2 21.43 13.17 16.55
C HIS A 2 20.07 12.57 16.85
N ASP A 3 19.04 12.66 15.99
CA ASP A 3 17.75 11.96 16.19
C ASP A 3 17.04 11.71 14.84
N ILE A 4 16.29 10.61 14.73
CA ILE A 4 15.35 10.33 13.64
C ILE A 4 13.96 10.38 14.26
N SER A 5 13.11 11.25 13.74
CA SER A 5 11.75 11.42 14.25
C SER A 5 10.80 10.38 13.65
N LEU A 6 9.72 10.07 14.39
CA LEU A 6 8.65 9.21 13.87
C LEU A 6 7.97 9.83 12.65
N VAL A 7 7.88 11.16 12.59
CA VAL A 7 7.29 11.89 11.46
C VAL A 7 8.08 11.66 10.18
N GLU A 8 9.42 11.74 10.23
CA GLU A 8 10.27 11.43 9.06
C GLU A 8 10.10 9.98 8.60
N LEU A 9 9.98 9.04 9.53
CA LEU A 9 9.76 7.62 9.21
C LEU A 9 8.39 7.41 8.54
N GLN A 10 7.35 8.12 8.98
CA GLN A 10 6.02 8.04 8.39
C GLN A 10 5.96 8.58 6.96
N VAL A 11 6.75 9.62 6.63
CA VAL A 11 6.84 10.15 5.27
C VAL A 11 7.43 9.09 4.34
N VAL A 12 8.51 8.42 4.75
CA VAL A 12 9.15 7.38 3.94
C VAL A 12 8.28 6.11 3.87
N GLN A 13 7.52 5.79 4.92
CA GLN A 13 6.54 4.70 4.92
C GLN A 13 5.46 4.92 3.85
N ARG A 14 4.93 6.14 3.69
CA ARG A 14 3.93 6.44 2.66
C ARG A 14 4.51 6.33 1.24
N GLU A 15 5.71 6.85 1.04
CA GLU A 15 6.33 6.89 -0.29
C GLU A 15 6.66 5.49 -0.82
N TYR A 16 7.12 4.58 0.05
CA TYR A 16 7.66 3.29 -0.37
C TYR A 16 6.87 2.06 0.10
N GLY A 17 5.76 2.24 0.83
CA GLY A 17 4.97 1.10 1.31
C GLY A 17 5.63 0.29 2.43
N ILE A 18 6.67 0.81 3.10
CA ILE A 18 7.52 0.05 4.03
C ILE A 18 7.27 0.40 5.49
N SER A 19 7.25 -0.60 6.36
CA SER A 19 6.99 -0.40 7.79
C SER A 19 8.08 0.43 8.46
N VAL A 20 7.70 1.14 9.54
CA VAL A 20 8.63 1.89 10.39
C VAL A 20 9.72 0.97 10.97
N ASP A 21 9.40 -0.29 11.29
CA ASP A 21 10.39 -1.27 11.75
C ASP A 21 11.44 -1.58 10.65
N ALA A 22 10.99 -1.76 9.40
CA ALA A 22 11.88 -2.01 8.27
C ALA A 22 12.81 -0.81 8.02
N LEU A 23 12.29 0.41 8.16
CA LEU A 23 13.08 1.64 8.08
C LEU A 23 14.13 1.72 9.18
N MET A 24 13.76 1.41 10.43
CA MET A 24 14.70 1.38 11.55
C MET A 24 15.79 0.32 11.36
N ALA A 25 15.43 -0.86 10.82
CA ALA A 25 16.39 -1.91 10.50
C ALA A 25 17.36 -1.47 9.39
N LYS A 26 16.86 -0.84 8.33
CA LYS A 26 17.70 -0.30 7.24
C LYS A 26 18.60 0.83 7.71
N ALA A 27 18.09 1.75 8.52
CA ALA A 27 18.90 2.83 9.10
C ALA A 27 20.04 2.30 9.97
N ALA A 28 19.81 1.20 10.70
CA ALA A 28 20.87 0.54 11.47
C ALA A 28 21.89 -0.18 10.57
N GLN A 29 21.44 -0.88 9.52
CA GLN A 29 22.31 -1.55 8.54
C GLN A 29 23.24 -0.57 7.82
N LEU A 30 22.73 0.61 7.47
CA LEU A 30 23.47 1.67 6.78
C LEU A 30 24.28 2.56 7.74
N ASN A 31 24.35 2.21 9.04
CA ASN A 31 25.01 2.99 10.09
C ASN A 31 24.50 4.45 10.22
N VAL A 32 23.28 4.74 9.74
CA VAL A 32 22.60 6.03 9.95
C VAL A 32 22.21 6.19 11.42
N ILE A 33 21.87 5.07 12.09
CA ILE A 33 21.71 4.99 13.55
C ILE A 33 22.61 3.93 14.14
N THR A 34 22.97 4.11 15.41
CA THR A 34 23.76 3.12 16.15
C THR A 34 22.92 1.90 16.53
N ARG A 35 23.58 0.74 16.69
CA ARG A 35 22.93 -0.49 17.20
C ARG A 35 22.26 -0.28 18.56
N ARG A 36 22.84 0.55 19.43
CA ARG A 36 22.25 0.95 20.71
C ARG A 36 20.91 1.67 20.53
N ARG A 37 20.83 2.61 19.58
CA ARG A 37 19.59 3.32 19.29
C ARG A 37 18.52 2.39 18.71
N TYR A 38 18.91 1.48 17.82
CA TYR A 38 18.01 0.45 17.30
C TYR A 38 17.42 -0.44 18.42
N GLN A 39 18.23 -0.85 19.40
CA GLN A 39 17.75 -1.59 20.57
C GLN A 39 16.83 -0.76 21.47
N SER A 40 17.20 0.51 21.74
CA SER A 40 16.36 1.43 22.52
C SER A 40 15.00 1.67 21.87
N TYR A 41 14.94 1.71 20.53
CA TYR A 41 13.70 1.79 19.79
C TYR A 41 12.76 0.62 20.09
N PHE A 42 13.23 -0.64 19.99
CA PHE A 42 12.41 -1.81 20.31
C PHE A 42 11.95 -1.84 21.77
N LYS A 43 12.84 -1.45 22.70
CA LYS A 43 12.48 -1.32 24.12
C LYS A 43 11.35 -0.30 24.31
N LYS A 44 11.46 0.88 23.68
CA LYS A 44 10.43 1.92 23.74
C LYS A 44 9.12 1.49 23.07
N LYS A 45 9.20 0.82 21.91
CA LYS A 45 8.06 0.23 21.19
C LYS A 45 7.28 -0.74 22.06
N ASN A 46 7.97 -1.67 22.72
CA ASN A 46 7.30 -2.69 23.54
C ASN A 46 6.85 -2.16 24.91
N ALA A 47 7.46 -1.09 25.43
CA ALA A 47 7.08 -0.50 26.71
C ALA A 47 5.86 0.45 26.62
N LEU A 48 5.61 1.06 25.46
CA LEU A 48 4.58 2.10 25.29
C LEU A 48 3.51 1.66 24.29
N PRO A 49 2.32 1.20 24.73
CA PRO A 49 1.26 0.72 23.84
C PRO A 49 0.83 1.75 22.79
N GLN A 50 0.69 3.03 23.18
CA GLN A 50 0.31 4.10 22.26
C GLN A 50 1.35 4.30 21.14
N PHE A 51 2.64 4.21 21.48
CA PHE A 51 3.72 4.35 20.51
C PHE A 51 3.79 3.13 19.60
N LYS A 52 3.55 1.93 20.12
CA LYS A 52 3.44 0.70 19.32
C LYS A 52 2.34 0.80 18.27
N THR A 53 1.13 1.21 18.68
CA THR A 53 0.01 1.39 17.75
C THR A 53 0.33 2.42 16.67
N ALA A 54 0.99 3.53 17.02
CA ALA A 54 1.38 4.55 16.06
C ALA A 54 2.42 4.07 15.03
N VAL A 55 3.34 3.18 15.44
CA VAL A 55 4.39 2.58 14.60
C VAL A 55 3.83 1.49 13.69
N GLU A 56 2.91 0.67 14.19
CA GLU A 56 2.33 -0.48 13.48
C GLU A 56 1.13 -0.11 12.60
N LYS A 57 0.57 1.08 12.79
CA LYS A 57 -0.48 1.59 11.90
C LYS A 57 0.08 1.74 10.49
N SER A 58 -0.48 1.00 9.53
CA SER A 58 -0.22 1.25 8.12
C SER A 58 -0.71 2.64 7.75
N LEU A 59 0.16 3.43 7.12
CA LEU A 59 -0.18 4.71 6.52
C LEU A 59 -0.33 4.61 5.00
N VAL A 60 -0.20 3.39 4.48
CA VAL A 60 -0.29 3.07 3.07
C VAL A 60 -1.69 2.53 2.86
N ASP A 61 -2.39 3.08 1.88
CA ASP A 61 -3.69 2.58 1.47
C ASP A 61 -3.54 1.13 0.98
N ASP A 62 -4.57 0.33 1.18
CA ASP A 62 -4.56 -1.05 0.68
C ASP A 62 -4.40 -1.04 -0.84
N GLU A 63 -3.54 -1.92 -1.35
CA GLU A 63 -3.33 -2.04 -2.79
C GLU A 63 -4.63 -2.56 -3.44
N HIS A 64 -5.33 -1.66 -4.13
CA HIS A 64 -6.50 -2.02 -4.91
C HIS A 64 -6.08 -2.38 -6.34
N THR A 65 -6.07 -3.67 -6.66
CA THR A 65 -5.81 -4.12 -8.03
C THR A 65 -7.06 -4.03 -8.90
N ASN A 66 -6.97 -3.29 -10.01
CA ASN A 66 -7.98 -3.26 -11.07
C ASN A 66 -7.68 -4.28 -12.18
N ARG A 67 -6.80 -5.25 -11.92
CA ARG A 67 -6.33 -6.22 -12.93
C ARG A 67 -7.46 -7.04 -13.53
N PHE A 68 -8.38 -7.53 -12.69
CA PHE A 68 -9.51 -8.32 -13.18
C PHE A 68 -10.42 -7.48 -14.09
N GLU A 69 -10.77 -6.27 -13.66
CA GLU A 69 -11.57 -5.34 -14.45
C GLU A 69 -10.92 -5.03 -15.81
N ARG A 70 -9.62 -4.72 -15.81
CA ARG A 70 -8.84 -4.50 -17.04
C ARG A 70 -8.84 -5.72 -17.98
N LEU A 71 -8.74 -6.93 -17.43
CA LEU A 71 -8.80 -8.16 -18.23
C LEU A 71 -10.18 -8.34 -18.86
N VAL A 72 -11.26 -8.05 -18.13
CA VAL A 72 -12.62 -8.12 -18.66
C VAL A 72 -12.82 -7.11 -19.80
N TYR A 73 -12.41 -5.85 -19.61
CA TYR A 73 -12.50 -4.85 -20.69
C TYR A 73 -11.63 -5.18 -21.88
N ARG A 74 -10.42 -5.71 -21.67
CA ARG A 74 -9.56 -6.18 -22.77
C ARG A 74 -10.18 -7.33 -23.55
N ALA A 75 -10.75 -8.31 -22.86
CA ALA A 75 -11.43 -9.44 -23.49
C ALA A 75 -12.67 -8.99 -24.28
N LEU A 76 -13.40 -8.01 -23.75
CA LEU A 76 -14.55 -7.40 -24.43
C LEU A 76 -14.13 -6.64 -25.69
N ALA A 77 -13.08 -5.80 -25.61
CA ALA A 77 -12.55 -5.07 -26.75
C ALA A 77 -11.91 -5.98 -27.82
N SER A 78 -11.42 -7.15 -27.41
CA SER A 78 -10.90 -8.18 -28.32
C SER A 78 -11.98 -9.13 -28.84
N GLU A 79 -13.26 -8.82 -28.57
CA GLU A 79 -14.44 -9.62 -28.97
C GLU A 79 -14.42 -11.08 -28.47
N VAL A 80 -13.61 -11.38 -27.45
CA VAL A 80 -13.52 -12.72 -26.84
C VAL A 80 -14.75 -13.02 -25.97
N ILE A 81 -15.36 -11.98 -25.40
CA ILE A 81 -16.59 -12.07 -24.60
C ILE A 81 -17.61 -11.03 -25.06
N SER A 82 -18.90 -11.31 -24.84
CA SER A 82 -19.98 -10.35 -25.09
C SER A 82 -20.08 -9.27 -24.00
N THR A 83 -20.74 -8.16 -24.31
CA THR A 83 -21.03 -7.09 -23.34
C THR A 83 -21.84 -7.59 -22.15
N SER A 84 -22.80 -8.50 -22.37
CA SER A 84 -23.58 -9.13 -21.30
C SER A 84 -22.71 -10.00 -20.39
N LYS A 85 -21.71 -10.69 -20.96
CA LYS A 85 -20.76 -11.50 -20.18
C LYS A 85 -19.82 -10.61 -19.36
N ALA A 86 -19.34 -9.51 -19.93
CA ALA A 86 -18.54 -8.52 -19.20
C ALA A 86 -19.32 -7.90 -18.03
N ALA A 87 -20.58 -7.52 -18.24
CA ALA A 87 -21.45 -6.98 -17.19
C ALA A 87 -21.65 -7.97 -16.03
N SER A 88 -21.87 -9.25 -16.36
CA SER A 88 -21.94 -10.33 -15.38
C SER A 88 -20.63 -10.53 -14.61
N LEU A 89 -19.46 -10.45 -15.26
CA LEU A 89 -18.16 -10.59 -14.62
C LEU A 89 -17.82 -9.41 -13.71
N LEU A 90 -18.16 -8.18 -14.13
CA LEU A 90 -17.94 -6.95 -13.36
C LEU A 90 -19.03 -6.67 -12.31
N ASN A 91 -20.03 -7.55 -12.21
CA ASN A 91 -21.19 -7.40 -11.33
C ASN A 91 -21.87 -6.02 -11.47
N CYS A 92 -22.13 -5.60 -12.71
CA CYS A 92 -22.79 -4.33 -13.02
C CYS A 92 -23.78 -4.46 -14.19
N SER A 93 -24.48 -3.37 -14.51
CA SER A 93 -25.43 -3.36 -15.63
C SER A 93 -24.73 -3.26 -16.99
N VAL A 94 -25.41 -3.70 -18.03
CA VAL A 94 -24.89 -3.64 -19.40
C VAL A 94 -24.72 -2.20 -19.87
N GLU A 95 -25.59 -1.28 -19.43
CA GLU A 95 -25.45 0.15 -19.72
C GLU A 95 -24.14 0.69 -19.15
N LYS A 96 -23.83 0.38 -17.89
CA LYS A 96 -22.59 0.83 -17.24
C LYS A 96 -21.33 0.34 -17.96
N VAL A 97 -21.35 -0.88 -18.48
CA VAL A 97 -20.23 -1.41 -19.28
C VAL A 97 -20.05 -0.64 -20.59
N ARG A 98 -21.16 -0.26 -21.26
CA ARG A 98 -21.13 0.51 -22.51
C ARG A 98 -20.65 1.94 -22.28
N ASP A 99 -21.11 2.58 -21.21
CA ASP A 99 -20.68 3.94 -20.86
C ASP A 99 -19.18 3.99 -20.61
N ASN A 100 -18.63 3.02 -19.87
CA ASN A 100 -17.19 2.91 -19.63
C ASN A 100 -16.38 2.61 -20.91
N LEU A 101 -16.98 1.96 -21.90
CA LEU A 101 -16.35 1.68 -23.20
C LEU A 101 -16.30 2.91 -24.10
N ASN A 102 -17.30 3.79 -24.01
CA ASN A 102 -17.36 5.03 -24.80
C ASN A 102 -16.45 6.14 -24.25
N LEU A 103 -15.95 5.99 -23.02
CA LEU A 103 -15.04 6.92 -22.36
C LEU A 103 -13.55 6.54 -22.52
N LEU A 104 -13.25 5.39 -23.13
CA LEU A 104 -11.91 4.91 -23.49
C LEU A 104 -11.55 5.35 -24.91
#